data_AF-A0A4Y2W4W5-F1
#
_entry.id   AF-A0A4Y2W4W5-F1
#
_cell.length_a   1.000
_cell.length_b   1.000
_cell.length_c   1.000
_cell.angle_alpha   90.00
_cell.angle_beta   90.00
_cell.angle_gamma   90.00
#
_symmetry.space_group_name_H-M   'P 1'
#
loop_
_entity.id
_entity.type
_entity.pdbx_description
1 polymer ?
#
loop_
_entity_poly.entity_id
_entity_poly.type
_entity_poly.pdbx_seq_one_letter_code
_entity_poly.pdbx_strand_id
1 'polypeptide(L)'
;MLWYSLQNLKKSWHPSTLRNIERVWKAEQKHEAEKQKIEQLQKELAEERAREEIQQFAEDQGVIKKKEEKLDWMYQGPSAMVNREEYLMGRKIDRTFETLQMIENGEESRKDEATEVKCNYPINRTLDI
;
A
#
# COMPACT_ATOMS: atom_id res chain seq x y z
N MET A 1 41.62 38.98 -6.12
CA MET A 1 40.43 38.22 -5.67
C MET A 1 39.56 37.67 -6.81
N LEU A 2 39.39 38.36 -7.95
CA LEU A 2 38.49 37.91 -9.03
C LEU A 2 38.92 36.60 -9.74
N TRP A 3 40.21 36.30 -9.78
CA TRP A 3 40.76 35.10 -10.43
C TRP A 3 40.25 33.78 -9.79
N TYR A 4 40.09 33.74 -8.47
CA TYR A 4 39.57 32.56 -7.75
C TYR A 4 38.10 32.26 -8.07
N SER A 5 37.28 33.29 -8.27
CA SER A 5 35.86 33.10 -8.63
C SER A 5 35.70 32.41 -9.99
N LEU A 6 36.46 32.83 -11.00
CA LEU A 6 36.51 32.22 -12.33
C LEU A 6 36.99 30.77 -12.30
N GLN A 7 37.91 30.43 -11.39
CA GLN A 7 38.35 29.05 -11.20
C GLN A 7 37.28 28.18 -10.54
N ASN A 8 36.46 28.74 -9.63
CA ASN A 8 35.35 28.05 -8.98
C ASN A 8 34.20 27.74 -9.94
N LEU A 9 33.86 28.64 -10.86
CA LEU A 9 32.81 28.40 -11.86
C LEU A 9 33.12 27.22 -12.79
N LYS A 10 34.40 26.89 -12.97
CA LYS A 10 34.86 25.75 -13.78
C LYS A 10 34.81 24.42 -13.01
N LYS A 11 34.42 24.43 -11.73
CA LYS A 11 34.34 23.21 -10.91
C LYS A 11 33.01 22.49 -11.13
N SER A 12 33.06 21.17 -11.17
CA SER A 12 31.90 20.30 -11.37
C SER A 12 30.85 20.40 -10.25
N TRP A 13 31.26 20.78 -9.05
CA TRP A 13 30.39 20.96 -7.88
C TRP A 13 29.79 22.37 -7.78
N HIS A 14 30.15 23.32 -8.66
CA HIS A 14 29.59 24.66 -8.61
C HIS A 14 28.08 24.61 -8.89
N PRO A 15 27.23 25.26 -8.07
CA PRO A 15 25.77 25.10 -8.13
C PRO A 15 25.19 25.63 -9.47
N SER A 16 25.78 26.69 -10.02
CA SER A 16 25.34 27.28 -11.29
C SER A 16 25.83 26.52 -12.54
N THR A 17 26.50 25.39 -12.39
CA THR A 17 26.88 24.55 -13.54
C THR A 17 25.62 23.89 -14.14
N LEU A 18 25.46 23.94 -15.46
CA LEU A 18 24.28 23.38 -16.17
C LEU A 18 23.94 21.94 -15.73
N ARG A 19 24.94 21.08 -15.52
CA ARG A 19 24.74 19.70 -15.04
C ARG A 19 24.11 19.61 -13.66
N ASN A 20 24.39 20.56 -12.77
CA ASN A 20 23.83 20.58 -11.42
C ASN A 20 22.43 21.19 -11.43
N ILE A 21 22.22 22.24 -12.22
CA ILE A 21 20.88 22.79 -12.47
C ILE A 21 19.96 21.71 -13.03
N GLU A 22 20.42 20.93 -14.01
CA GLU A 22 19.65 19.81 -14.59
C GLU A 22 19.34 18.71 -13.56
N ARG A 23 20.29 18.39 -12.67
CA ARG A 23 20.07 17.40 -11.60
C ARG A 23 19.00 17.87 -10.61
N VAL A 24 19.09 19.13 -10.18
CA VAL A 24 18.10 19.74 -9.28
C VAL A 24 16.74 19.74 -9.96
N TRP A 25 16.67 20.18 -11.22
CA TRP A 25 15.42 20.19 -11.98
C TRP A 25 14.79 18.80 -12.11
N LYS A 26 15.58 17.76 -12.39
CA LYS A 26 15.08 16.37 -12.42
C LYS A 26 14.58 15.90 -11.05
N ALA A 27 15.26 16.29 -9.98
CA ALA A 27 14.83 15.97 -8.62
C ALA A 27 13.51 16.68 -8.26
N GLU A 28 13.38 17.96 -8.61
CA GLU A 28 12.16 18.75 -8.44
C GLU A 28 10.99 18.18 -9.23
N GLN A 29 11.20 17.83 -10.51
CA GLN A 29 10.19 17.16 -11.33
C GLN A 29 9.69 15.84 -10.71
N LYS A 30 10.61 15.01 -10.22
CA LYS A 30 10.25 13.75 -9.55
C LYS A 30 9.47 14.01 -8.27
N HIS A 31 9.91 14.97 -7.46
CA HIS A 31 9.24 15.34 -6.22
C HIS A 31 7.83 15.90 -6.47
N GLU A 32 7.66 16.73 -7.50
CA GLU A 32 6.36 17.28 -7.87
C GLU A 32 5.39 16.17 -8.32
N ALA A 33 5.86 15.19 -9.10
CA ALA A 33 5.07 14.04 -9.47
C ALA A 33 4.65 13.18 -8.26
N GLU A 34 5.56 12.96 -7.30
CA GLU A 34 5.25 12.25 -6.05
C GLU A 34 4.24 13.02 -5.21
N LYS A 35 4.40 14.35 -5.09
CA LYS A 35 3.50 15.23 -4.35
C LYS A 35 2.09 15.22 -4.94
N GLN A 36 1.95 15.32 -6.26
CA GLN A 36 0.65 15.24 -6.94
C GLN A 36 -0.04 13.90 -6.70
N LYS A 37 0.72 12.80 -6.74
CA LYS A 37 0.18 11.46 -6.43
C LYS A 37 -0.31 11.37 -4.98
N ILE A 38 0.43 11.94 -4.03
CA ILE A 38 0.02 11.98 -2.62
C ILE A 38 -1.24 12.83 -2.45
N GLU A 39 -1.32 13.99 -3.10
CA GLU A 39 -2.49 14.86 -3.02
C GLU A 39 -3.75 14.18 -3.60
N GLN A 40 -3.61 13.45 -4.70
CA GLN A 40 -4.69 12.65 -5.26
C GLN A 40 -5.20 11.61 -4.24
N LEU A 41 -4.29 10.85 -3.62
CA LEU A 41 -4.65 9.85 -2.60
C LEU A 41 -5.28 10.48 -1.36
N GLN A 42 -4.81 11.66 -0.95
CA GLN A 42 -5.40 12.40 0.18
C GLN A 42 -6.82 12.86 -0.15
N LYS A 43 -7.06 13.28 -1.39
CA LYS A 43 -8.39 13.67 -1.86
C LYS A 43 -9.34 12.47 -1.88
N GLU A 44 -8.90 11.32 -2.39
CA GLU A 44 -9.68 10.08 -2.38
C GLU A 44 -10.04 9.66 -0.94
N LEU A 45 -9.08 9.70 0.00
CA LEU A 45 -9.34 9.40 1.41
C LEU A 45 -10.31 10.38 2.07
N ALA A 46 -10.23 11.67 1.73
CA ALA A 46 -11.15 12.67 2.24
C ALA A 46 -12.57 12.46 1.71
N GLU A 47 -12.71 12.04 0.45
CA GLU A 47 -14.01 11.71 -0.14
C GLU A 47 -14.62 10.46 0.49
N GLU A 48 -13.83 9.41 0.72
CA GLU A 48 -14.29 8.21 1.43
C GLU A 48 -14.75 8.55 2.87
N ARG A 49 -13.97 9.35 3.61
CA ARG A 49 -14.41 9.81 4.95
C ARG A 49 -15.72 10.60 4.91
N ALA A 50 -15.89 11.49 3.94
CA ALA A 50 -17.12 12.26 3.82
C ALA A 50 -18.34 11.35 3.57
N ARG A 51 -18.17 10.26 2.80
CA ARG A 51 -19.23 9.26 2.59
C ARG A 51 -19.51 8.46 3.86
N GLU A 52 -18.46 8.02 4.54
CA GLU A 52 -18.59 7.32 5.82
C GLU A 52 -19.28 8.18 6.88
N GLU A 53 -18.98 9.48 6.95
CA GLU A 53 -19.62 10.43 7.87
C GLU A 53 -21.12 10.57 7.58
N ILE A 54 -21.52 10.66 6.31
CA ILE A 54 -22.94 10.69 5.92
C ILE A 54 -23.65 9.40 6.34
N GLN A 55 -23.02 8.25 6.10
CA GLN A 55 -23.56 6.94 6.46
C GLN A 55 -23.70 6.80 7.98
N GLN A 56 -22.65 7.15 8.75
CA GLN A 56 -22.70 7.15 10.22
C GLN A 56 -23.79 8.08 10.75
N PHE A 57 -23.91 9.29 10.20
CA PHE A 57 -24.96 10.22 10.59
C PHE A 57 -26.36 9.64 10.36
N ALA A 58 -26.59 8.95 9.23
CA ALA A 58 -27.87 8.30 8.94
C ALA A 58 -28.17 7.11 9.87
N GLU A 59 -27.14 6.37 10.29
CA GLU A 59 -27.25 5.30 11.28
C GLU A 59 -27.57 5.85 12.68
N ASP A 60 -26.91 6.94 13.08
CA ASP A 60 -27.12 7.58 14.38
C ASP A 60 -28.52 8.21 14.49
N GLN A 61 -29.06 8.74 13.39
CA GLN A 61 -30.45 9.19 13.29
C GLN A 61 -31.46 8.02 13.24
N GLY A 62 -31.00 6.76 13.18
CA GLY A 62 -31.83 5.56 13.21
C GLY A 62 -32.64 5.30 11.92
N VAL A 63 -32.33 6.02 10.83
CA VAL A 63 -33.01 5.87 9.53
C VAL A 63 -32.51 4.61 8.80
N ILE A 64 -31.27 4.19 9.06
CA ILE A 64 -30.64 3.01 8.44
C ILE A 64 -30.16 2.05 9.54
N LYS A 65 -30.44 0.74 9.39
CA LYS A 65 -29.91 -0.30 10.28
C LYS A 65 -28.43 -0.55 9.98
N LYS A 66 -27.59 -0.64 11.01
CA LYS A 66 -26.15 -0.96 10.88
C LYS A 66 -25.96 -2.26 10.08
N LYS A 67 -25.20 -2.20 8.99
CA LYS A 67 -24.88 -3.36 8.15
C LYS A 67 -23.74 -4.16 8.81
N GLU A 68 -23.88 -5.49 8.92
CA GLU A 68 -22.86 -6.38 9.49
C GLU A 68 -21.67 -6.58 8.53
N GLU A 69 -21.01 -5.51 8.12
CA GLU A 69 -19.94 -5.53 7.10
C GLU A 69 -18.61 -6.13 7.65
N LYS A 70 -18.53 -6.35 8.97
CA LYS A 70 -17.33 -6.83 9.67
C LYS A 70 -16.91 -8.25 9.28
N LEU A 71 -17.81 -9.09 8.77
CA LEU A 71 -17.51 -10.48 8.39
C LEU A 71 -17.51 -10.73 6.88
N ASP A 72 -17.93 -9.76 6.06
CA ASP A 72 -18.01 -9.94 4.60
C ASP A 72 -16.63 -10.19 3.98
N TRP A 73 -15.59 -9.48 4.44
CA TRP A 73 -14.21 -9.69 3.97
C TRP A 73 -13.67 -11.10 4.30
N MET A 74 -14.21 -11.76 5.34
CA MET A 74 -13.81 -13.11 5.76
C MET A 74 -14.49 -14.19 4.91
N TYR A 75 -15.72 -13.95 4.46
CA TYR A 75 -16.49 -14.89 3.63
C TYR A 75 -16.36 -14.62 2.12
N GLN A 76 -15.72 -13.53 1.71
CA GLN A 76 -15.22 -13.36 0.35
C GLN A 76 -14.14 -14.39 0.07
N GLY A 77 -14.54 -15.55 -0.46
CA GLY A 77 -13.63 -16.61 -0.85
C GLY A 77 -12.57 -16.11 -1.85
N PRO A 78 -11.44 -16.82 -2.02
CA PRO A 78 -10.32 -16.41 -2.88
C PRO A 78 -10.72 -16.00 -4.31
N SER A 79 -11.84 -16.51 -4.82
CA SER A 79 -12.44 -16.10 -6.09
C SER A 79 -12.78 -14.60 -6.18
N ALA A 80 -13.11 -13.96 -5.06
CA ALA A 80 -13.36 -12.51 -5.00
C ALA A 80 -12.06 -11.68 -4.99
N MET A 81 -10.93 -12.28 -4.57
CA MET A 81 -9.64 -11.58 -4.50
C MET A 81 -8.83 -11.62 -5.80
N VAL A 82 -9.16 -12.53 -6.71
CA VAL A 82 -8.32 -12.79 -7.88
C VAL A 82 -9.16 -12.92 -9.15
N ASN A 83 -8.97 -11.99 -10.09
CA ASN A 83 -9.64 -12.05 -11.39
C ASN A 83 -8.92 -13.05 -12.32
N ARG A 84 -9.63 -14.12 -12.69
CA ARG A 84 -9.17 -15.16 -13.61
C ARG A 84 -8.76 -14.62 -14.98
N GLU A 85 -9.41 -13.55 -15.44
CA GLU A 85 -9.13 -12.90 -16.72
C GLU A 85 -7.70 -12.38 -16.80
N GLU A 86 -7.11 -11.98 -15.68
CA GLU A 86 -5.74 -11.46 -15.64
C GLU A 86 -4.69 -12.52 -16.00
N TYR A 87 -4.94 -13.80 -15.66
CA TYR A 87 -4.07 -14.92 -16.04
C TYR A 87 -4.26 -15.32 -17.50
N LEU A 88 -5.47 -15.19 -18.04
CA LEU A 88 -5.75 -15.40 -19.46
C LEU A 88 -5.06 -14.32 -20.34
N MET A 89 -4.82 -13.14 -19.79
CA MET A 89 -4.11 -12.04 -20.43
C MET A 89 -2.57 -12.11 -20.31
N GLY A 90 -2.04 -13.19 -19.72
CA GLY A 90 -0.59 -13.48 -19.70
C GLY A 90 0.13 -13.12 -18.40
N ARG A 91 -0.59 -12.84 -17.30
CA ARG A 91 0.03 -12.77 -15.96
C ARG A 91 0.61 -14.15 -15.59
N LYS A 92 1.82 -14.16 -15.02
CA LYS A 92 2.48 -15.41 -14.60
C LYS A 92 1.68 -16.09 -13.49
N ILE A 93 1.67 -17.42 -13.53
CA ILE A 93 0.96 -18.24 -12.56
C ILE A 93 1.69 -18.16 -11.21
N ASP A 94 0.99 -17.67 -10.20
CA ASP A 94 1.47 -17.55 -8.82
C ASP A 94 0.70 -18.53 -7.90
N ARG A 95 1.18 -18.72 -6.67
CA ARG A 95 0.58 -19.62 -5.65
C ARG A 95 -0.90 -19.33 -5.36
N THR A 96 -1.32 -18.09 -5.57
CA THR A 96 -2.72 -17.64 -5.45
C THR A 96 -3.63 -18.28 -6.50
N PHE A 97 -3.13 -18.49 -7.73
CA PHE A 97 -3.85 -19.17 -8.81
C PHE A 97 -4.03 -20.66 -8.51
N GLU A 98 -3.00 -21.32 -7.97
CA GLU A 98 -3.10 -22.72 -7.52
C GLU A 98 -4.19 -22.87 -6.44
N THR A 99 -4.24 -21.92 -5.50
CA THR A 99 -5.25 -21.90 -4.44
C THR A 99 -6.67 -21.74 -5.00
N LEU A 100 -6.88 -20.88 -5.99
CA LEU A 100 -8.17 -20.75 -6.69
C LEU A 100 -8.59 -22.04 -7.38
N GLN A 101 -7.66 -22.67 -8.09
CA GLN A 101 -7.92 -23.88 -8.83
C GLN A 101 -8.28 -25.05 -7.90
N MET A 102 -7.59 -25.16 -6.75
CA MET A 102 -7.92 -26.15 -5.71
C MET A 102 -9.32 -25.95 -5.14
N ILE A 103 -9.74 -24.69 -4.94
CA ILE A 103 -11.06 -24.34 -4.42
C ILE A 103 -12.16 -24.65 -5.45
N GLU A 104 -11.96 -24.31 -6.73
CA GLU A 104 -12.91 -24.65 -7.79
C GLU A 104 -13.05 -26.16 -8.03
N ASN A 105 -11.95 -26.91 -7.88
CA ASN A 105 -11.95 -28.36 -8.02
C ASN A 105 -12.59 -29.09 -6.82
N GLY A 106 -13.07 -28.36 -5.80
CA GLY A 106 -13.84 -28.91 -4.68
C GLY A 106 -13.00 -29.68 -3.65
N GLU A 107 -11.68 -29.45 -3.60
CA GLU A 107 -10.80 -30.07 -2.61
C GLU A 107 -10.76 -29.23 -1.32
N GLU A 108 -11.83 -29.32 -0.52
CA GLU A 108 -11.82 -28.78 0.84
C GLU A 108 -10.83 -29.59 1.68
N SER A 109 -9.64 -29.03 1.92
CA SER A 109 -8.62 -29.63 2.78
C SER A 109 -9.13 -29.63 4.22
N ARG A 110 -9.77 -30.73 4.64
CA ARG A 110 -9.88 -31.09 6.06
C ARG A 110 -8.47 -31.23 6.63
N LYS A 111 -8.00 -30.21 7.33
CA LYS A 111 -6.83 -30.31 8.21
C LYS A 111 -7.27 -30.02 9.64
N ASP A 112 -7.89 -31.03 10.25
CA ASP A 112 -7.92 -31.14 11.69
C ASP A 112 -6.52 -31.58 12.16
N GLU A 113 -5.56 -30.64 12.21
CA GLU A 113 -4.28 -30.88 12.88
C GLU A 113 -3.92 -29.65 13.70
N ALA A 114 -4.17 -29.77 15.01
CA ALA A 114 -3.70 -28.87 16.04
C ALA A 114 -2.17 -28.75 15.96
N THR A 115 -1.69 -27.76 15.22
CA THR A 115 -0.30 -27.32 15.31
C THR A 115 -0.22 -26.33 16.46
N GLU A 116 0.35 -26.82 17.56
CA GLU A 116 0.76 -26.03 18.72
C GLU A 116 1.61 -24.85 18.25
N VAL A 117 0.99 -23.68 18.10
CA VAL A 117 1.70 -22.43 17.91
C VAL A 117 2.37 -22.10 19.24
N LYS A 118 3.62 -22.52 19.40
CA LYS A 118 4.48 -21.99 20.45
C LYS A 118 4.74 -20.51 20.13
N CYS A 119 3.93 -19.65 20.74
CA CYS A 119 4.19 -18.21 20.78
C CYS A 119 5.49 -17.97 21.57
N ASN A 120 6.62 -17.94 20.87
CA ASN A 120 7.85 -17.39 21.44
C ASN A 120 7.70 -15.87 21.48
N TYR A 121 7.07 -15.35 22.53
CA TYR A 121 7.27 -13.96 22.92
C TYR A 121 8.65 -13.84 23.57
N PRO A 122 9.52 -12.91 23.12
CA PRO A 122 10.75 -12.62 23.83
C PRO A 122 10.39 -11.94 25.16
N ILE A 123 10.51 -12.70 26.25
CA ILE A 123 10.45 -12.14 27.60
C ILE A 123 11.73 -11.30 27.77
N ASN A 124 11.63 -9.99 27.59
CA ASN A 124 12.65 -9.08 28.09
C ASN A 124 12.59 -9.13 29.62
N ARG A 125 13.30 -10.10 30.19
CA ARG A 125 13.47 -10.26 31.63
C ARG A 125 14.74 -9.50 32.02
N THR A 126 14.60 -8.21 32.31
CA THR A 126 15.56 -7.50 33.17
C THR A 126 14.78 -6.69 34.19
N LEU A 127 14.54 -7.33 35.33
CA LEU A 127 14.26 -6.70 36.61
C LEU A 127 15.11 -7.46 37.62
N ASP A 128 16.40 -7.13 37.62
CA ASP A 128 17.29 -7.42 38.73
C ASP A 128 17.58 -6.08 39.43
N ILE A 129 16.97 -5.94 40.62
CA ILE A 129 17.35 -5.10 41.78
C ILE A 129 17.14 -3.59 41.66
#